data_AF-A0A6L6QBQ2-F1
#
_entry.id   AF-A0A6L6QBQ2-F1
#
_cell.length_a   1.000
_cell.length_b   1.000
_cell.length_c   1.000
_cell.angle_alpha   90.00
_cell.angle_beta   90.00
_cell.angle_gamma   90.00
#
_symmetry.space_group_name_H-M   'P 1'
#
loop_
_entity.id
_entity.type
_entity.pdbx_description
1 polymer ?
#
loop_
_entity_poly.entity_id
_entity_poly.type
_entity_poly.pdbx_seq_one_letter_code
_entity_poly.pdbx_strand_id
1 'polypeptide(L)'
;MQEFYKKALLALIGLVIADAVLAFFLISQSYLSVPLLATNKPGAGWHYMTNTDQAMGGTSSARITDPQRDQLRFEFKVTDAGQYPFTSAGLILQDGKGRLAQVDWAKYTDVTFLAKCAPSNSMIFGISTFDDKISKVGDFLTYRSPGTYFSCNARGVPVSLDLTRLTIPDWWFYTVKLDLSYQGYELNKVSKILFGSSSQSPHNVDSYLDISELTLHGRDYRYIAALVVFLLLSWLAFALWFFRVHAHALTASLNSKMKKDLPLVAYRQLTLEPYKDKEKATVLRYIATNYTNTDLDLESVVTATGTNRNKVNEVLKTELGMTFTSYLNKLRLTEAARLLAENSAAAVAEVAYSVGYSNVSYFNKLFKEEYGCTPKSFRCLASQQAPAASPATADVLSSQAAETG
;
A
#
# COMPACT_ATOMS: atom_id res chain seq x y z
N MET A 1 1.66 5.75 28.71
CA MET A 1 2.01 6.73 27.65
C MET A 1 3.50 7.07 27.62
N GLN A 2 4.15 7.44 28.74
CA GLN A 2 5.57 7.81 28.74
C GLN A 2 6.53 6.73 28.21
N GLU A 3 6.34 5.47 28.62
CA GLU A 3 7.14 4.34 28.12
C GLU A 3 6.96 4.05 26.62
N PHE A 4 5.76 4.32 26.07
CA PHE A 4 5.52 4.22 24.63
C PHE A 4 6.36 5.26 23.87
N TYR A 5 6.31 6.53 24.30
CA TYR A 5 7.08 7.59 23.65
C TYR A 5 8.58 7.38 23.75
N LYS A 6 9.10 6.84 24.87
CA LYS A 6 10.52 6.46 24.98
C LYS A 6 10.91 5.39 23.95
N LYS A 7 10.12 4.32 23.82
CA LYS A 7 10.39 3.26 22.84
C LYS A 7 10.27 3.76 21.40
N ALA A 8 9.27 4.57 21.11
CA ALA A 8 9.09 5.19 19.79
C ALA A 8 10.26 6.13 19.45
N LEU A 9 10.75 6.90 20.44
CA LEU A 9 11.92 7.77 20.27
C LEU A 9 13.18 6.97 19.97
N LEU A 10 13.43 5.87 20.71
CA LEU A 10 14.58 4.99 20.44
C LEU A 10 14.50 4.35 19.04
N ALA A 11 13.30 3.91 18.62
CA ALA A 11 13.08 3.36 17.29
C ALA A 11 13.31 4.43 16.20
N LEU A 12 12.84 5.67 16.41
CA LEU A 12 13.08 6.79 15.50
C LEU A 12 14.57 7.12 15.38
N ILE A 13 15.30 7.19 16.50
CA ILE A 13 16.74 7.43 16.50
C ILE A 13 17.45 6.31 15.73
N GLY A 14 17.09 5.04 15.97
CA GLY A 14 17.65 3.90 15.24
C GLY A 14 17.40 3.98 13.74
N LEU A 15 16.19 4.35 13.32
CA LEU A 15 15.83 4.56 11.91
C LEU A 15 16.69 5.66 11.27
N VAL A 16 16.79 6.83 11.92
CA VAL A 16 17.57 7.96 11.41
C VAL A 16 19.06 7.59 11.27
N ILE A 17 19.62 6.86 12.23
CA ILE A 17 21.02 6.39 12.15
C ILE A 17 21.18 5.41 10.98
N ALA A 18 20.27 4.45 10.81
CA ALA A 18 20.32 3.49 9.72
C ALA A 18 20.19 4.17 8.35
N ASP A 19 19.25 5.11 8.21
CA ASP A 19 19.06 5.92 7.01
C ASP A 19 20.31 6.76 6.70
N ALA A 20 20.97 7.34 7.71
CA ALA A 20 22.20 8.11 7.53
C ALA A 20 23.37 7.24 7.04
N VAL A 21 23.53 6.03 7.60
CA VAL A 21 24.56 5.08 7.15
C VAL A 21 24.29 4.62 5.72
N LEU A 22 23.03 4.30 5.39
CA LEU A 22 22.64 3.92 4.03
C LEU A 22 22.87 5.07 3.04
N ALA A 23 22.50 6.30 3.43
CA ALA A 23 22.73 7.49 2.62
C ALA A 23 24.22 7.70 2.36
N PHE A 24 25.07 7.61 3.38
CA PHE A 24 26.52 7.72 3.22
C PHE A 24 27.07 6.66 2.24
N PHE A 25 26.63 5.40 2.38
CA PHE A 25 27.05 4.32 1.49
C PHE A 25 26.58 4.54 0.03
N LEU A 26 25.31 4.84 -0.20
CA LEU A 26 24.79 5.04 -1.56
C LEU A 26 25.32 6.32 -2.22
N ILE A 27 25.52 7.40 -1.44
CA ILE A 27 26.13 8.63 -1.94
C ILE A 27 27.60 8.40 -2.31
N SER A 28 28.37 7.70 -1.47
CA SER A 28 29.77 7.40 -1.80
C SER A 28 29.90 6.53 -3.05
N GLN A 29 29.04 5.52 -3.22
CA GLN A 29 28.97 4.70 -4.45
C GLN A 29 28.46 5.46 -5.68
N SER A 30 27.76 6.59 -5.49
CA SER A 30 27.26 7.39 -6.60
C SER A 30 28.36 8.15 -7.35
N TYR A 31 29.50 8.41 -6.72
CA TYR A 31 30.60 9.13 -7.37
C TYR A 31 31.32 8.22 -8.38
N LEU A 32 31.43 8.69 -9.61
CA LEU A 32 32.11 7.98 -10.69
C LEU A 32 33.39 8.72 -11.06
N SER A 33 34.54 8.04 -10.95
CA SER A 33 35.83 8.58 -11.37
C SER A 33 36.52 7.56 -12.28
N VAL A 34 36.82 7.93 -13.52
CA VAL A 34 37.46 7.03 -14.50
C VAL A 34 38.69 7.70 -15.11
N PRO A 35 39.90 7.15 -14.91
CA PRO A 35 41.09 7.63 -15.61
C PRO A 35 41.05 7.17 -17.07
N LEU A 36 41.25 8.11 -18.00
CA LEU A 36 41.17 7.84 -19.44
C LEU A 36 42.46 7.27 -20.02
N LEU A 37 43.61 7.70 -19.51
CA LEU A 37 44.92 7.28 -20.02
C LEU A 37 45.26 5.86 -19.53
N ALA A 38 44.90 5.49 -18.30
CA ALA A 38 45.35 4.27 -17.65
C ALA A 38 44.64 2.94 -18.05
N THR A 39 43.70 2.92 -19.01
CA THR A 39 42.83 1.73 -19.20
C THR A 39 43.21 0.82 -20.36
N ASN A 40 43.75 -0.35 -20.01
CA ASN A 40 44.00 -1.49 -20.88
C ASN A 40 42.75 -2.41 -20.90
N LYS A 41 41.65 -1.97 -21.54
CA LYS A 41 40.48 -2.84 -21.76
C LYS A 41 40.58 -3.54 -23.12
N PRO A 42 40.44 -4.88 -23.20
CA PRO A 42 40.34 -5.57 -24.48
C PRO A 42 39.03 -5.17 -25.17
N GLY A 43 39.12 -4.48 -26.32
CA GLY A 43 37.96 -3.94 -27.05
C GLY A 43 38.26 -2.60 -27.72
N ALA A 44 37.28 -1.69 -27.74
CA ALA A 44 37.49 -0.32 -28.21
C ALA A 44 38.43 0.44 -27.26
N GLY A 45 39.48 1.04 -27.82
CA GLY A 45 40.56 1.68 -27.10
C GLY A 45 40.83 3.09 -27.60
N TRP A 46 41.32 3.94 -26.70
CA TRP A 46 41.79 5.27 -27.04
C TRP A 46 43.16 5.20 -27.70
N HIS A 47 43.27 5.81 -28.88
CA HIS A 47 44.51 5.85 -29.66
C HIS A 47 44.96 7.29 -29.80
N TYR A 48 46.25 7.52 -29.65
CA TYR A 48 46.86 8.82 -29.81
C TYR A 48 46.81 9.29 -31.26
N MET A 49 46.53 10.58 -31.47
CA MET A 49 46.57 11.19 -32.79
C MET A 49 46.98 12.66 -32.72
N THR A 50 47.51 13.17 -33.84
CA THR A 50 47.75 14.59 -34.08
C THR A 50 46.84 15.09 -35.19
N ASN A 51 46.53 16.39 -35.14
CA ASN A 51 45.78 17.08 -36.17
C ASN A 51 46.34 18.50 -36.31
N THR A 52 46.76 18.86 -37.53
CA THR A 52 47.41 20.14 -37.84
C THR A 52 46.78 20.78 -39.07
N ASP A 53 47.12 22.04 -39.29
CA ASP A 53 46.73 22.82 -40.47
C ASP A 53 47.31 22.29 -41.81
N GLN A 54 48.14 21.23 -41.80
CA GLN A 54 48.73 20.65 -43.02
C GLN A 54 47.67 20.19 -44.02
N ALA A 55 46.53 19.68 -43.54
CA ALA A 55 45.40 19.30 -44.39
C ALA A 55 44.78 20.49 -45.16
N MET A 56 45.05 21.72 -44.70
CA MET A 56 44.58 22.96 -45.30
C MET A 56 45.72 23.77 -45.94
N GLY A 57 46.87 23.14 -46.19
CA GLY A 57 48.04 23.77 -46.81
C GLY A 57 48.94 24.56 -45.86
N GLY A 58 48.74 24.48 -44.54
CA GLY A 58 49.65 25.05 -43.55
C GLY A 58 50.94 24.24 -43.36
N THR A 59 51.88 24.80 -42.60
CA THR A 59 53.18 24.15 -42.31
C THR A 59 53.38 23.85 -40.83
N SER A 60 52.34 23.94 -40.01
CA SER A 60 52.45 23.68 -38.58
C SER A 60 52.65 22.18 -38.34
N SER A 61 53.42 21.85 -37.31
CA SER A 61 53.81 20.46 -37.01
C SER A 61 53.45 20.09 -35.59
N ALA A 62 53.01 18.85 -35.38
CA ALA A 62 52.81 18.26 -34.06
C ALA A 62 53.31 16.81 -34.06
N ARG A 63 54.05 16.43 -33.01
CA ARG A 63 54.61 15.09 -32.81
C ARG A 63 54.39 14.65 -31.38
N ILE A 64 53.88 13.44 -31.19
CA ILE A 64 53.73 12.84 -29.87
C ILE A 64 55.07 12.20 -29.50
N THR A 65 55.69 12.69 -28.42
CA THR A 65 57.07 12.31 -28.05
C THR A 65 57.11 11.18 -27.04
N ASP A 66 56.09 11.09 -26.17
CA ASP A 66 56.04 10.05 -25.15
C ASP A 66 54.62 9.48 -25.03
N PRO A 67 54.32 8.39 -25.76
CA PRO A 67 53.03 7.72 -25.67
C PRO A 67 52.99 6.75 -24.47
N GLN A 68 53.70 7.03 -23.36
CA GLN A 68 53.49 6.26 -22.12
C GLN A 68 51.99 6.25 -21.80
N ARG A 69 51.53 5.13 -21.24
CA ARG A 69 50.09 4.88 -21.10
C ARG A 69 49.39 5.88 -20.18
N ASP A 70 50.13 6.61 -19.34
CA ASP A 70 49.53 7.47 -18.31
C ASP A 70 49.67 8.98 -18.59
N GLN A 71 50.26 9.36 -19.73
CA GLN A 71 50.57 10.76 -20.06
C GLN A 71 50.49 11.02 -21.57
N LEU A 72 49.88 12.14 -21.96
CA LEU A 72 49.89 12.63 -23.34
C LEU A 72 50.89 13.79 -23.44
N ARG A 73 52.10 13.50 -23.92
CA ARG A 73 53.11 14.52 -24.22
C ARG A 73 53.32 14.68 -25.72
N PHE A 74 53.18 15.91 -26.20
CA PHE A 74 53.44 16.23 -27.59
C PHE A 74 54.17 17.57 -27.75
N GLU A 75 55.06 17.58 -28.73
CA GLU A 75 55.77 18.76 -29.20
C GLU A 75 55.04 19.32 -30.43
N PHE A 76 54.96 20.64 -30.51
CA PHE A 76 54.31 21.31 -31.61
C PHE A 76 54.95 22.65 -31.94
N LYS A 77 54.75 23.07 -33.19
CA LYS A 77 55.17 24.38 -33.69
C LYS A 77 54.08 24.90 -34.60
N VAL A 78 53.45 26.01 -34.19
CA VAL A 78 52.48 26.74 -35.01
C VAL A 78 53.26 27.69 -35.91
N THR A 79 52.91 27.76 -37.20
CA THR A 79 53.61 28.58 -38.20
C THR A 79 52.67 29.58 -38.85
N ASP A 80 53.19 30.66 -39.45
CA ASP A 80 52.37 31.67 -40.12
C ASP A 80 51.95 31.32 -41.55
N ALA A 81 52.38 30.16 -42.08
CA ALA A 81 52.24 29.84 -43.51
C ALA A 81 50.83 29.43 -43.95
N GLY A 82 49.84 29.40 -43.04
CA GLY A 82 48.46 29.00 -43.30
C GLY A 82 47.45 30.10 -42.99
N GLN A 83 46.28 30.06 -43.64
CA GLN A 83 45.19 31.01 -43.38
C GLN A 83 44.64 30.90 -41.94
N TYR A 84 44.66 29.69 -41.38
CA TYR A 84 44.21 29.38 -40.01
C TYR A 84 45.17 28.39 -39.37
N PRO A 85 46.31 28.86 -38.84
CA PRO A 85 47.33 27.96 -38.34
C PRO A 85 46.90 27.33 -37.01
N PHE A 86 47.00 26.00 -36.94
CA PHE A 86 46.64 25.26 -35.74
C PHE A 86 47.44 23.96 -35.61
N THR A 87 47.60 23.54 -34.36
CA THR A 87 48.13 22.22 -34.01
C THR A 87 47.33 21.65 -32.85
N SER A 88 47.12 20.34 -32.87
CA SER A 88 46.45 19.64 -31.78
C SER A 88 46.92 18.21 -31.70
N ALA A 89 46.86 17.65 -30.50
CA ALA A 89 47.02 16.23 -30.24
C ALA A 89 45.94 15.77 -29.28
N GLY A 90 45.66 14.48 -29.29
CA GLY A 90 44.59 13.96 -28.46
C GLY A 90 44.36 12.49 -28.66
N LEU A 91 43.17 12.04 -28.30
CA LEU A 91 42.79 10.64 -28.29
C LEU A 91 41.57 10.45 -29.19
N ILE A 92 41.61 9.43 -30.04
CA ILE A 92 40.47 8.95 -30.81
C ILE A 92 40.02 7.60 -30.29
N LEU A 93 38.72 7.39 -30.23
CA LEU A 93 38.18 6.10 -29.86
C LEU A 93 38.02 5.23 -31.12
N GLN A 94 38.68 4.08 -31.12
CA GLN A 94 38.58 3.09 -32.18
C GLN A 94 38.27 1.71 -31.61
N ASP A 95 37.51 0.90 -32.33
CA ASP A 95 37.26 -0.49 -31.99
C ASP A 95 38.51 -1.37 -32.22
N GLY A 96 38.47 -2.63 -31.78
CA GLY A 96 39.59 -3.57 -31.97
C GLY A 96 39.93 -3.91 -33.43
N LYS A 97 39.20 -3.35 -34.40
CA LYS A 97 39.44 -3.44 -35.85
C LYS A 97 39.87 -2.09 -36.46
N GLY A 98 40.15 -1.07 -35.64
CA GLY A 98 40.55 0.26 -36.07
C GLY A 98 39.41 1.14 -36.62
N ARG A 99 38.14 0.70 -36.48
CA ARG A 99 36.99 1.49 -36.92
C ARG A 99 36.63 2.51 -35.85
N LEU A 100 36.10 3.66 -36.25
CA LEU A 100 35.65 4.68 -35.31
C LEU A 100 34.58 4.13 -34.37
N ALA A 101 34.76 4.39 -33.08
CA ALA A 101 33.83 4.01 -32.03
C ALA A 101 33.37 5.27 -31.28
N GLN A 102 32.26 5.11 -30.56
CA GLN A 102 31.64 6.14 -29.75
C GLN A 102 31.46 5.63 -28.33
N VAL A 103 31.58 6.51 -27.35
CA VAL A 103 31.37 6.21 -25.94
C VAL A 103 30.42 7.21 -25.30
N ASP A 104 29.58 6.70 -24.40
CA ASP A 104 28.64 7.50 -23.63
C ASP A 104 29.34 8.16 -22.44
N TRP A 105 29.44 9.49 -22.52
CA TRP A 105 29.95 10.36 -21.48
C TRP A 105 28.85 11.16 -20.77
N ALA A 106 27.56 10.93 -21.04
CA ALA A 106 26.46 11.72 -20.47
C ALA A 106 26.38 11.69 -18.93
N LYS A 107 26.97 10.66 -18.30
CA LYS A 107 27.07 10.52 -16.84
C LYS A 107 28.23 11.30 -16.20
N TYR A 108 29.14 11.86 -17.00
CA TYR A 108 30.27 12.65 -16.54
C TYR A 108 29.97 14.13 -16.71
N THR A 109 30.28 14.91 -15.67
CA THR A 109 30.05 16.35 -15.61
C THR A 109 31.34 17.12 -15.75
N ASP A 110 32.45 16.56 -15.26
CA ASP A 110 33.72 17.26 -15.16
C ASP A 110 34.86 16.40 -15.69
N VAL A 111 35.89 17.06 -16.21
CA VAL A 111 37.18 16.44 -16.52
C VAL A 111 38.28 17.19 -15.81
N THR A 112 39.17 16.43 -15.16
CA THR A 112 40.36 16.99 -14.50
C THR A 112 41.61 16.42 -15.12
N PHE A 113 42.66 17.24 -15.14
CA PHE A 113 44.00 16.85 -15.60
C PHE A 113 45.05 17.85 -15.11
N LEU A 114 46.31 17.43 -15.10
CA LEU A 114 47.45 18.30 -14.87
C LEU A 114 48.06 18.72 -16.20
N ALA A 115 48.17 20.03 -16.45
CA ALA A 115 48.69 20.58 -17.70
C ALA A 115 50.05 21.26 -17.50
N LYS A 116 51.09 20.70 -18.12
CA LYS A 116 52.45 21.25 -18.18
C LYS A 116 52.77 21.70 -19.60
N CYS A 117 53.31 22.89 -19.77
CA CYS A 117 53.75 23.35 -21.09
C CYS A 117 54.91 24.33 -21.00
N ALA A 118 55.68 24.41 -22.09
CA ALA A 118 56.60 25.49 -22.31
C ALA A 118 56.50 25.98 -23.76
N PRO A 119 56.47 27.31 -24.00
CA PRO A 119 56.32 28.36 -22.99
C PRO A 119 54.92 28.35 -22.34
N SER A 120 54.75 29.07 -21.23
CA SER A 120 53.44 29.21 -20.58
C SER A 120 52.43 29.82 -21.54
N ASN A 121 51.26 29.20 -21.65
CA ASN A 121 50.28 29.55 -22.67
C ASN A 121 48.85 29.17 -22.22
N SER A 122 47.86 29.72 -22.92
CA SER A 122 46.49 29.23 -22.89
C SER A 122 46.24 28.31 -24.09
N MET A 123 45.72 27.13 -23.84
CA MET A 123 45.48 26.06 -24.81
C MET A 123 43.98 25.75 -24.88
N ILE A 124 43.57 25.02 -25.92
CA ILE A 124 42.19 24.62 -26.12
C ILE A 124 42.03 23.15 -25.72
N PHE A 125 41.00 22.87 -24.93
CA PHE A 125 40.45 21.54 -24.75
C PHE A 125 39.17 21.42 -25.59
N GLY A 126 39.01 20.33 -26.33
CA GLY A 126 37.82 20.09 -27.15
C GLY A 126 37.44 18.62 -27.19
N ILE A 127 36.16 18.37 -27.41
CA ILE A 127 35.59 17.03 -27.57
C ILE A 127 34.85 17.00 -28.89
N SER A 128 34.97 15.90 -29.65
CA SER A 128 34.10 15.67 -30.81
C SER A 128 33.01 14.67 -30.46
N THR A 129 31.76 15.12 -30.55
CA THR A 129 30.57 14.31 -30.30
C THR A 129 29.73 14.18 -31.57
N PHE A 130 29.19 12.98 -31.80
CA PHE A 130 28.43 12.64 -32.99
C PHE A 130 26.96 13.03 -32.83
N ASP A 131 26.45 13.86 -33.75
CA ASP A 131 25.05 14.23 -33.83
C ASP A 131 24.37 13.44 -34.96
N ASP A 132 23.36 12.64 -34.64
CA ASP A 132 22.69 11.76 -35.62
C ASP A 132 22.05 12.51 -36.79
N LYS A 133 21.75 13.80 -36.64
CA LYS A 133 21.09 14.61 -37.68
C LYS A 133 22.08 15.29 -38.61
N ILE A 134 23.31 15.51 -38.16
CA ILE A 134 24.28 16.41 -38.83
C ILE A 134 25.57 15.67 -39.18
N SER A 135 26.06 14.83 -38.27
CA SER A 135 27.38 14.21 -38.37
C SER A 135 27.41 13.04 -39.34
N LYS A 136 28.50 12.94 -40.10
CA LYS A 136 28.77 11.85 -41.04
C LYS A 136 29.95 11.03 -40.53
N VAL A 137 29.77 9.73 -40.38
CA VAL A 137 30.82 8.84 -39.83
C VAL A 137 32.12 8.99 -40.62
N GLY A 138 33.23 9.30 -39.92
CA GLY A 138 34.54 9.50 -40.53
C GLY A 138 34.87 10.95 -40.89
N ASP A 139 33.86 11.81 -41.02
CA ASP A 139 34.04 13.23 -41.33
C ASP A 139 33.93 14.09 -40.06
N PHE A 140 35.05 14.21 -39.34
CA PHE A 140 35.11 14.92 -38.06
C PHE A 140 34.77 16.41 -38.14
N LEU A 141 34.81 17.04 -39.31
CA LEU A 141 34.39 18.44 -39.46
C LEU A 141 32.87 18.59 -39.26
N THR A 142 32.10 17.53 -39.48
CA THR A 142 30.64 17.51 -39.26
C THR A 142 30.24 17.13 -37.82
N TYR A 143 31.20 16.76 -36.97
CA TYR A 143 30.95 16.42 -35.57
C TYR A 143 30.87 17.70 -34.77
N ARG A 144 29.94 17.78 -33.81
CA ARG A 144 29.93 18.90 -32.87
C ARG A 144 31.24 18.88 -32.09
N SER A 145 31.93 20.02 -32.07
CA SER A 145 33.24 20.15 -31.43
C SER A 145 33.23 21.16 -30.27
N PRO A 146 32.43 20.94 -29.22
CA PRO A 146 32.43 21.81 -28.05
C PRO A 146 33.81 21.81 -27.37
N GLY A 147 34.25 22.99 -26.93
CA GLY A 147 35.53 23.16 -26.26
C GLY A 147 35.57 24.35 -25.31
N THR A 148 36.70 24.51 -24.65
CA THR A 148 37.00 25.64 -23.78
C THR A 148 38.51 25.84 -23.69
N TYR A 149 38.94 26.92 -23.06
CA TYR A 149 40.35 27.25 -22.87
C TYR A 149 40.82 26.85 -21.47
N PHE A 150 42.09 26.46 -21.37
CA PHE A 150 42.77 26.24 -20.10
C PHE A 150 44.20 26.79 -20.17
N SER A 151 44.78 27.12 -19.00
CA SER A 151 46.14 27.63 -18.92
C SER A 151 47.12 26.54 -18.51
N CYS A 152 48.35 26.64 -19.00
CA CYS A 152 49.44 25.72 -18.66
C CYS A 152 50.76 26.50 -18.45
N ASN A 153 51.70 25.89 -17.71
CA ASN A 153 53.04 26.43 -17.51
C ASN A 153 54.04 25.30 -17.22
N ALA A 154 55.33 25.64 -17.09
CA ALA A 154 56.38 24.65 -16.90
C ALA A 154 56.30 23.88 -15.56
N ARG A 155 55.64 24.45 -14.53
CA ARG A 155 55.46 23.83 -13.21
C ARG A 155 54.31 22.81 -13.19
N GLY A 156 53.35 22.95 -14.11
CA GLY A 156 52.12 22.17 -14.13
C GLY A 156 50.99 22.89 -13.40
N VAL A 157 49.83 22.95 -14.03
CA VAL A 157 48.62 23.58 -13.49
C VAL A 157 47.53 22.52 -13.41
N PRO A 158 46.91 22.29 -12.25
CA PRO A 158 45.73 21.44 -12.18
C PRO A 158 44.56 22.17 -12.84
N VAL A 159 43.90 21.49 -13.79
CA VAL A 159 42.78 22.01 -14.56
C VAL A 159 41.54 21.17 -14.24
N SER A 160 40.41 21.85 -14.05
CA SER A 160 39.09 21.23 -13.89
C SER A 160 38.12 21.93 -14.84
N LEU A 161 37.54 21.18 -15.77
CA LEU A 161 36.63 21.72 -16.79
C LEU A 161 35.25 21.07 -16.66
N ASP A 162 34.20 21.89 -16.67
CA ASP A 162 32.81 21.45 -16.72
C ASP A 162 32.44 21.09 -18.17
N LEU A 163 32.23 19.81 -18.41
CA LEU A 163 31.89 19.23 -19.72
C LEU A 163 30.50 19.65 -20.20
N THR A 164 29.63 20.13 -19.32
CA THR A 164 28.26 20.56 -19.66
C THR A 164 28.18 22.03 -20.09
N ARG A 165 29.28 22.78 -19.92
CA ARG A 165 29.36 24.23 -20.19
C ARG A 165 30.40 24.60 -21.25
N LEU A 166 30.83 23.64 -22.05
CA LEU A 166 31.67 23.87 -23.21
C LEU A 166 30.90 24.66 -24.29
N THR A 167 31.62 25.37 -25.15
CA THR A 167 31.04 26.16 -26.25
C THR A 167 31.46 25.62 -27.60
N ILE A 168 30.55 25.65 -28.57
CA ILE A 168 30.86 25.27 -29.94
C ILE A 168 31.35 26.53 -30.67
N PRO A 169 32.53 26.50 -31.32
CA PRO A 169 33.03 27.65 -32.06
C PRO A 169 32.11 28.07 -33.23
N ASP A 170 31.94 29.38 -33.44
CA ASP A 170 31.06 29.94 -34.48
C ASP A 170 31.39 29.42 -35.90
N TRP A 171 32.68 29.28 -36.23
CA TRP A 171 33.13 28.77 -37.54
C TRP A 171 32.52 27.42 -37.88
N TRP A 172 32.23 26.59 -36.88
CA TRP A 172 31.66 25.26 -37.07
C TRP A 172 30.23 25.37 -37.62
N PHE A 173 29.41 26.24 -37.03
CA PHE A 173 28.03 26.48 -37.48
C PHE A 173 27.98 26.97 -38.93
N TYR A 174 28.89 27.86 -39.32
CA TYR A 174 29.00 28.31 -40.71
C TYR A 174 29.41 27.17 -41.65
N THR A 175 30.29 26.27 -41.19
CA THR A 175 30.77 25.13 -41.98
C THR A 175 29.65 24.13 -42.25
N VAL A 176 28.83 23.82 -41.24
CA VAL A 176 27.70 22.89 -41.38
C VAL A 176 26.39 23.56 -41.81
N LYS A 177 26.40 24.88 -42.05
CA LYS A 177 25.24 25.71 -42.42
C LYS A 177 24.07 25.59 -41.43
N LEU A 178 24.38 25.67 -40.14
CA LEU A 178 23.40 25.63 -39.05
C LEU A 178 23.26 27.01 -38.39
N ASP A 179 22.08 27.33 -37.87
CA ASP A 179 21.84 28.58 -37.14
C ASP A 179 22.57 28.59 -35.79
N LEU A 180 23.09 29.76 -35.39
CA LEU A 180 23.88 29.94 -34.17
C LEU A 180 23.08 29.71 -32.88
N SER A 181 21.75 29.68 -32.93
CA SER A 181 20.91 29.34 -31.77
C SER A 181 21.01 27.87 -31.37
N TYR A 182 21.47 26.98 -32.25
CA TYR A 182 21.57 25.54 -31.99
C TYR A 182 22.85 25.14 -31.23
N GLN A 183 23.13 25.82 -30.12
CA GLN A 183 24.33 25.62 -29.29
C GLN A 183 24.36 24.30 -28.50
N GLY A 184 23.21 23.63 -28.36
CA GLY A 184 23.11 22.38 -27.61
C GLY A 184 23.97 21.26 -28.19
N TYR A 185 24.53 20.43 -27.31
CA TYR A 185 25.25 19.21 -27.67
C TYR A 185 24.96 18.11 -26.63
N GLU A 186 25.15 16.87 -27.04
CA GLU A 186 25.03 15.70 -26.18
C GLU A 186 26.38 15.00 -26.06
N LEU A 187 26.66 14.42 -24.89
CA LEU A 187 27.90 13.69 -24.61
C LEU A 187 27.72 12.17 -24.70
N ASN A 188 26.59 11.69 -25.23
CA ASN A 188 26.29 10.26 -25.36
C ASN A 188 27.11 9.53 -26.45
N LYS A 189 27.71 10.28 -27.39
CA LYS A 189 28.42 9.72 -28.55
C LYS A 189 29.77 10.40 -28.78
N VAL A 190 30.58 10.48 -27.73
CA VAL A 190 31.93 11.06 -27.80
C VAL A 190 32.86 10.11 -28.57
N SER A 191 33.58 10.66 -29.55
CA SER A 191 34.51 9.89 -30.40
C SER A 191 35.96 10.33 -30.28
N LYS A 192 36.20 11.57 -29.85
CA LYS A 192 37.54 12.17 -29.87
C LYS A 192 37.69 13.24 -28.80
N ILE A 193 38.89 13.33 -28.23
CA ILE A 193 39.32 14.37 -27.28
C ILE A 193 40.53 15.06 -27.89
N LEU A 194 40.62 16.38 -27.76
CA LEU A 194 41.64 17.21 -28.38
C LEU A 194 42.20 18.22 -27.39
N PHE A 195 43.53 18.36 -27.40
CA PHE A 195 44.28 19.44 -26.79
C PHE A 195 45.04 20.16 -27.89
N GLY A 196 44.86 21.47 -28.02
CA GLY A 196 45.40 22.21 -29.16
C GLY A 196 45.84 23.62 -28.86
N SER A 197 46.55 24.20 -29.82
CA SER A 197 46.95 25.60 -29.82
C SER A 197 45.73 26.52 -29.80
N SER A 198 45.77 27.56 -28.97
CA SER A 198 44.85 28.69 -29.05
C SER A 198 45.42 29.82 -29.92
N SER A 199 44.63 30.88 -30.13
CA SER A 199 45.08 32.13 -30.75
C SER A 199 46.17 32.88 -29.98
N GLN A 200 46.45 32.53 -28.72
CA GLN A 200 47.53 33.11 -27.93
C GLN A 200 48.83 32.30 -28.01
N SER A 201 48.81 31.17 -28.75
CA SER A 201 49.99 30.32 -28.86
C SER A 201 51.09 31.03 -29.64
N PRO A 202 52.34 30.95 -29.18
CA PRO A 202 53.44 31.60 -29.87
C PRO A 202 53.70 30.92 -31.23
N HIS A 203 53.83 31.74 -32.26
CA HIS A 203 54.13 31.27 -33.61
C HIS A 203 55.64 31.14 -33.79
N ASN A 204 56.04 30.16 -34.59
CA ASN A 204 57.42 29.79 -34.91
C ASN A 204 58.30 29.46 -33.70
N VAL A 205 57.70 29.16 -32.54
CA VAL A 205 58.38 28.74 -31.32
C VAL A 205 58.12 27.26 -31.08
N ASP A 206 59.19 26.49 -30.89
CA ASP A 206 59.09 25.09 -30.51
C ASP A 206 58.49 25.00 -29.11
N SER A 207 57.31 24.40 -29.03
CA SER A 207 56.50 24.33 -27.82
C SER A 207 56.18 22.88 -27.49
N TYR A 208 55.92 22.59 -26.22
CA TYR A 208 55.40 21.28 -25.83
C TYR A 208 54.22 21.44 -24.88
N LEU A 209 53.30 20.47 -24.95
CA LEU A 209 52.21 20.30 -24.00
C LEU A 209 52.23 18.87 -23.48
N ASP A 210 52.02 18.76 -22.18
CA ASP A 210 52.06 17.54 -21.42
C ASP A 210 50.82 17.51 -20.52
N ILE A 211 49.97 16.51 -20.74
CA ILE A 211 48.74 16.25 -20.02
C ILE A 211 48.87 14.92 -19.26
N SER A 212 48.78 14.98 -17.94
CA SER A 212 48.77 13.80 -17.07
C SER A 212 47.51 13.74 -16.21
N GLU A 213 47.25 12.57 -15.61
CA GLU A 213 46.14 12.35 -14.66
C GLU A 213 44.74 12.67 -15.22
N LEU A 214 44.55 12.50 -16.53
CA LEU A 214 43.27 12.78 -17.20
C LEU A 214 42.15 11.88 -16.67
N THR A 215 41.26 12.48 -15.89
CA THR A 215 40.21 11.77 -15.15
C THR A 215 38.85 12.39 -15.42
N LEU A 216 37.88 11.55 -15.75
CA LEU A 216 36.48 11.95 -15.86
C LEU A 216 35.80 11.77 -14.51
N HIS A 217 35.04 12.79 -14.10
CA HIS A 217 34.22 12.76 -12.90
C HIS A 217 32.75 12.90 -13.26
N GLY A 218 31.92 12.16 -12.55
CA GLY A 218 30.50 12.11 -12.78
C GLY A 218 29.74 11.53 -11.61
N ARG A 219 28.45 11.33 -11.82
CA ARG A 219 27.58 10.76 -10.80
C ARG A 219 26.59 9.77 -11.39
N ASP A 220 26.53 8.58 -10.81
CA ASP A 220 25.51 7.59 -11.11
C ASP A 220 24.26 7.84 -10.27
N TYR A 221 23.30 8.56 -10.86
CA TYR A 221 22.05 8.94 -10.21
C TYR A 221 21.16 7.75 -9.82
N ARG A 222 21.43 6.54 -10.30
CA ARG A 222 20.66 5.34 -9.92
C ARG A 222 20.76 5.04 -8.42
N TYR A 223 21.93 5.23 -7.82
CA TYR A 223 22.11 5.07 -6.37
C TYR A 223 21.34 6.11 -5.55
N ILE A 224 21.27 7.34 -6.05
CA ILE A 224 20.50 8.42 -5.40
C ILE A 224 19.01 8.14 -5.50
N ALA A 225 18.53 7.71 -6.66
CA ALA A 225 17.14 7.31 -6.85
C ALA A 225 16.76 6.14 -5.94
N ALA A 226 17.63 5.11 -5.85
CA ALA A 226 17.45 4.00 -4.93
C ALA A 226 17.39 4.47 -3.47
N LEU A 227 18.28 5.37 -3.05
CA LEU A 227 18.26 5.96 -1.71
C LEU A 227 16.92 6.64 -1.41
N VAL A 228 16.40 7.47 -2.32
CA VAL A 228 15.10 8.14 -2.14
C VAL A 228 13.97 7.13 -1.96
N VAL A 229 13.94 6.07 -2.78
CA VAL A 229 12.94 5.01 -2.65
C VAL A 229 13.05 4.29 -1.30
N PHE A 230 14.25 3.94 -0.87
CA PHE A 230 14.46 3.29 0.44
C PHE A 230 14.02 4.18 1.60
N LEU A 231 14.35 5.46 1.57
CA LEU A 231 13.91 6.42 2.60
C LEU A 231 12.38 6.56 2.62
N LEU A 232 11.72 6.67 1.46
CA LEU A 232 10.26 6.74 1.40
C LEU A 232 9.61 5.49 2.00
N LEU A 233 10.12 4.30 1.68
CA LEU A 233 9.61 3.05 2.22
C LEU A 233 9.89 2.90 3.72
N SER A 234 11.08 3.29 4.19
CA SER A 234 11.47 3.20 5.60
C SER A 234 10.60 4.10 6.48
N TRP A 235 10.38 5.35 6.05
CA TRP A 235 9.52 6.31 6.74
C TRP A 235 8.04 5.93 6.68
N LEU A 236 7.56 5.37 5.57
CA LEU A 236 6.20 4.85 5.47
C LEU A 236 5.98 3.68 6.44
N ALA A 237 6.91 2.72 6.47
CA ALA A 237 6.85 1.58 7.38
C ALA A 237 6.88 2.03 8.84
N PHE A 238 7.74 2.99 9.19
CA PHE A 238 7.80 3.57 10.53
C PHE A 238 6.51 4.29 10.91
N ALA A 239 5.92 5.08 10.00
CA ALA A 239 4.65 5.75 10.23
C ALA A 239 3.53 4.73 10.50
N LEU A 240 3.40 3.70 9.65
CA LEU A 240 2.40 2.64 9.83
C LEU A 240 2.56 1.90 11.14
N TRP A 241 3.80 1.56 11.52
CA TRP A 241 4.11 0.95 12.81
C TRP A 241 3.75 1.88 13.97
N PHE A 242 4.17 3.14 13.91
CA PHE A 242 3.90 4.14 14.94
C PHE A 242 2.40 4.34 15.16
N PHE A 243 1.62 4.51 14.10
CA PHE A 243 0.16 4.66 14.18
C PHE A 243 -0.51 3.41 14.77
N ARG A 244 -0.09 2.20 14.35
CA ARG A 244 -0.62 0.95 14.91
C ARG A 244 -0.34 0.83 16.40
N VAL A 245 0.91 1.05 16.83
CA VAL A 245 1.28 0.94 18.24
C VAL A 245 0.62 2.05 19.06
N HIS A 246 0.52 3.27 18.53
CA HIS A 246 -0.19 4.37 19.19
C HIS A 246 -1.68 4.06 19.39
N ALA A 247 -2.36 3.53 18.35
CA ALA A 247 -3.75 3.12 18.45
C ALA A 247 -3.96 1.99 19.48
N HIS A 248 -3.04 1.02 19.55
CA HIS A 248 -3.05 -0.03 20.58
C HIS A 248 -2.81 0.53 21.99
N ALA A 249 -1.88 1.47 22.15
CA ALA A 249 -1.62 2.12 23.43
C ALA A 249 -2.80 2.98 23.90
N LEU A 250 -3.46 3.68 22.97
CA LEU A 250 -4.64 4.49 23.25
C LEU A 250 -5.82 3.60 23.67
N THR A 251 -6.12 2.54 22.90
CA THR A 251 -7.19 1.58 23.23
C THR A 251 -6.93 0.87 24.56
N ALA A 252 -5.69 0.48 24.84
CA ALA A 252 -5.32 -0.07 26.15
C ALA A 252 -5.54 0.95 27.29
N SER A 253 -5.20 2.22 27.06
CA SER A 253 -5.41 3.28 28.06
C SER A 253 -6.91 3.57 28.29
N LEU A 254 -7.72 3.56 27.23
CA LEU A 254 -9.18 3.69 27.31
C LEU A 254 -9.80 2.52 28.06
N ASN A 255 -9.42 1.28 27.74
CA ASN A 255 -9.87 0.10 28.47
C ASN A 255 -9.46 0.16 29.96
N SER A 256 -8.26 0.65 30.27
CA SER A 256 -7.82 0.81 31.66
C SER A 256 -8.61 1.88 32.42
N LYS A 257 -8.92 3.01 31.77
CA LYS A 257 -9.79 4.04 32.35
C LYS A 257 -11.22 3.53 32.51
N MET A 258 -11.78 2.88 31.49
CA MET A 258 -13.10 2.25 31.58
C MET A 258 -13.18 1.21 32.69
N LYS A 259 -12.14 0.37 32.90
CA LYS A 259 -12.10 -0.57 34.03
C LYS A 259 -11.96 0.11 35.39
N LYS A 260 -11.28 1.27 35.45
CA LYS A 260 -11.07 2.05 36.68
C LYS A 260 -12.30 2.88 37.04
N ASP A 261 -13.01 3.39 36.04
CA ASP A 261 -14.23 4.19 36.15
C ASP A 261 -15.49 3.31 36.10
N LEU A 262 -15.36 1.99 35.92
CA LEU A 262 -16.45 1.05 36.15
C LEU A 262 -16.73 1.11 37.66
N PRO A 263 -17.83 1.72 38.12
CA PRO A 263 -18.15 1.66 39.53
C PRO A 263 -18.28 0.17 39.87
N LEU A 264 -17.62 -0.25 40.94
CA LEU A 264 -17.93 -1.47 41.68
C LEU A 264 -19.35 -1.33 42.24
N VAL A 265 -20.35 -1.19 41.38
CA VAL A 265 -21.70 -1.61 41.68
C VAL A 265 -21.58 -3.11 41.69
N ALA A 266 -21.37 -3.65 42.89
CA ALA A 266 -21.72 -5.02 43.17
C ALA A 266 -23.20 -5.17 42.78
N TYR A 267 -23.45 -5.56 41.53
CA TYR A 267 -24.66 -6.26 41.18
C TYR A 267 -24.61 -7.55 41.98
N ARG A 268 -25.04 -7.46 43.24
CA ARG A 268 -25.60 -8.59 43.96
C ARG A 268 -26.70 -9.08 43.03
N GLN A 269 -26.47 -10.19 42.35
CA GLN A 269 -27.48 -10.88 41.58
C GLN A 269 -28.64 -11.15 42.56
N LEU A 270 -29.66 -10.29 42.53
CA LEU A 270 -30.98 -10.67 42.98
C LEU A 270 -31.51 -11.59 41.89
N THR A 271 -31.37 -12.88 42.12
CA THR A 271 -32.22 -13.90 41.53
C THR A 271 -33.67 -13.57 41.88
N LEU A 272 -34.28 -12.68 41.09
CA LEU A 272 -35.72 -12.65 40.97
C LEU A 272 -36.11 -13.91 40.20
N GLU A 273 -36.41 -14.99 40.93
CA GLU A 273 -37.27 -16.03 40.37
C GLU A 273 -38.54 -15.36 39.81
N PRO A 274 -39.06 -15.82 38.66
CA PRO A 274 -40.14 -15.13 37.94
C PRO A 274 -41.46 -15.27 38.70
N TYR A 275 -41.68 -14.43 39.70
CA TYR A 275 -42.91 -14.33 40.49
C TYR A 275 -44.15 -14.10 39.59
N LYS A 276 -43.96 -13.45 38.43
CA LYS A 276 -45.00 -13.12 37.45
C LYS A 276 -45.61 -14.34 36.74
N ASP A 277 -44.89 -15.47 36.65
CA ASP A 277 -45.40 -16.68 35.99
C ASP A 277 -46.17 -17.60 36.95
N LYS A 278 -45.83 -17.59 38.24
CA LYS A 278 -46.55 -18.37 39.27
C LYS A 278 -47.98 -17.88 39.47
N GLU A 279 -48.21 -16.56 39.45
CA GLU A 279 -49.55 -15.98 39.57
C GLU A 279 -50.42 -16.34 38.36
N LYS A 280 -49.88 -16.26 37.14
CA LYS A 280 -50.58 -16.64 35.90
C LYS A 280 -51.03 -18.10 35.92
N ALA A 281 -50.10 -19.01 36.23
CA ALA A 281 -50.37 -20.44 36.31
C ALA A 281 -51.45 -20.75 37.37
N THR A 282 -51.45 -20.00 38.48
CA THR A 282 -52.43 -20.15 39.54
C THR A 282 -53.84 -19.76 39.09
N VAL A 283 -54.00 -18.65 38.35
CA VAL A 283 -55.28 -18.21 37.80
C VAL A 283 -55.85 -19.21 36.79
N LEU A 284 -55.05 -19.63 35.81
CA LEU A 284 -55.51 -20.57 34.77
C LEU A 284 -55.86 -21.94 35.37
N ARG A 285 -55.03 -22.43 36.30
CA ARG A 285 -55.28 -23.70 37.00
C ARG A 285 -56.57 -23.65 37.81
N TYR A 286 -56.82 -22.56 38.55
CA TYR A 286 -58.04 -22.44 39.35
C TYR A 286 -59.30 -22.53 38.49
N ILE A 287 -59.34 -21.85 37.34
CA ILE A 287 -60.45 -21.92 36.39
C ILE A 287 -60.57 -23.35 35.82
N ALA A 288 -59.46 -23.95 35.41
CA ALA A 288 -59.43 -25.29 34.83
C ALA A 288 -59.86 -26.41 35.81
N THR A 289 -59.71 -26.20 37.12
CA THR A 289 -60.14 -27.18 38.13
C THR A 289 -61.58 -26.95 38.60
N ASN A 290 -62.09 -25.72 38.53
CA ASN A 290 -63.40 -25.36 39.11
C ASN A 290 -64.47 -25.03 38.05
N TYR A 291 -64.22 -25.22 36.75
CA TYR A 291 -65.16 -24.86 35.69
C TYR A 291 -66.53 -25.54 35.82
N THR A 292 -66.62 -26.70 36.47
CA THR A 292 -67.87 -27.44 36.70
C THR A 292 -68.79 -26.76 37.72
N ASN A 293 -68.29 -25.82 38.53
CA ASN A 293 -69.13 -25.06 39.46
C ASN A 293 -70.00 -24.06 38.68
N THR A 294 -71.32 -24.20 38.76
CA THR A 294 -72.29 -23.33 38.07
C THR A 294 -72.18 -21.86 38.45
N ASP A 295 -71.74 -21.58 39.68
CA ASP A 295 -71.66 -20.24 40.25
C ASP A 295 -70.25 -19.63 40.12
N LEU A 296 -69.36 -20.27 39.37
CA LEU A 296 -68.02 -19.74 39.13
C LEU A 296 -68.07 -18.41 38.37
N ASP A 297 -67.74 -17.34 39.06
CA ASP A 297 -67.64 -15.99 38.51
C ASP A 297 -66.22 -15.43 38.67
N LEU A 298 -66.01 -14.21 38.14
CA LEU A 298 -64.71 -13.56 38.19
C LEU A 298 -64.27 -13.28 39.64
N GLU A 299 -65.22 -12.95 40.54
CA GLU A 299 -64.92 -12.70 41.95
C GLU A 299 -64.40 -13.94 42.66
N SER A 300 -65.02 -15.09 42.42
CA SER A 300 -64.60 -16.35 43.00
C SER A 300 -63.14 -16.66 42.66
N VAL A 301 -62.70 -16.36 41.42
CA VAL A 301 -61.29 -16.51 41.00
C VAL A 301 -60.38 -15.50 41.70
N VAL A 302 -60.79 -14.23 41.78
CA VAL A 302 -60.05 -13.16 42.46
C VAL A 302 -59.83 -13.52 43.94
N THR A 303 -60.89 -13.91 44.65
CA THR A 303 -60.83 -14.28 46.06
C THR A 303 -59.96 -15.51 46.29
N ALA A 304 -60.07 -16.55 45.45
CA ALA A 304 -59.33 -17.78 45.65
C ALA A 304 -57.84 -17.70 45.27
N THR A 305 -57.49 -16.83 44.33
CA THR A 305 -56.10 -16.69 43.84
C THR A 305 -55.34 -15.52 44.46
N GLY A 306 -56.02 -14.66 45.23
CA GLY A 306 -55.43 -13.48 45.85
C GLY A 306 -54.99 -12.39 44.85
N THR A 307 -55.43 -12.49 43.60
CA THR A 307 -55.14 -11.51 42.54
C THR A 307 -56.26 -10.48 42.42
N ASN A 308 -56.12 -9.47 41.55
CA ASN A 308 -57.18 -8.49 41.30
C ASN A 308 -57.90 -8.71 39.95
N ARG A 309 -59.12 -8.19 39.82
CA ARG A 309 -59.96 -8.31 38.60
C ARG A 309 -59.23 -7.90 37.32
N ASN A 310 -58.50 -6.78 37.36
CA ASN A 310 -57.78 -6.27 36.19
C ASN A 310 -56.71 -7.25 35.74
N LYS A 311 -56.04 -7.90 36.71
CA LYS A 311 -54.98 -8.87 36.45
C LYS A 311 -55.53 -10.17 35.86
N VAL A 312 -56.65 -10.70 36.37
CA VAL A 312 -57.29 -11.88 35.75
C VAL A 312 -57.63 -11.60 34.29
N ASN A 313 -58.23 -10.45 34.00
CA ASN A 313 -58.57 -10.07 32.63
C ASN A 313 -57.33 -9.82 31.76
N GLU A 314 -56.26 -9.23 32.30
CA GLU A 314 -54.98 -9.06 31.60
C GLU A 314 -54.38 -10.41 31.23
N VAL A 315 -54.38 -11.38 32.15
CA VAL A 315 -53.86 -12.74 31.91
C VAL A 315 -54.65 -13.43 30.80
N LEU A 316 -55.99 -13.44 30.89
CA LEU A 316 -56.82 -14.10 29.89
C LEU A 316 -56.77 -13.43 28.52
N LYS A 317 -56.66 -12.08 28.49
CA LYS A 317 -56.54 -11.34 27.24
C LYS A 317 -55.16 -11.51 26.59
N THR A 318 -54.09 -11.52 27.38
CA THR A 318 -52.71 -11.61 26.87
C THR A 318 -52.38 -13.01 26.39
N GLU A 319 -52.76 -14.03 27.16
CA GLU A 319 -52.39 -15.43 26.85
C GLU A 319 -53.37 -16.10 25.88
N LEU A 320 -54.67 -15.74 25.95
CA LEU A 320 -55.73 -16.46 25.23
C LEU A 320 -56.58 -15.55 24.32
N GLY A 321 -56.42 -14.23 24.40
CA GLY A 321 -57.22 -13.28 23.61
C GLY A 321 -58.69 -13.21 24.00
N MET A 322 -59.08 -13.76 25.16
CA MET A 322 -60.48 -13.97 25.54
C MET A 322 -60.84 -13.23 26.84
N THR A 323 -62.12 -12.91 27.00
CA THR A 323 -62.68 -12.47 28.29
C THR A 323 -62.89 -13.68 29.21
N PHE A 324 -63.03 -13.44 30.52
CA PHE A 324 -63.32 -14.51 31.49
C PHE A 324 -64.51 -15.40 31.10
N THR A 325 -65.65 -14.78 30.80
CA THR A 325 -66.86 -15.51 30.40
C THR A 325 -66.67 -16.29 29.10
N SER A 326 -65.95 -15.71 28.12
CA SER A 326 -65.65 -16.40 26.86
C SER A 326 -64.76 -17.61 27.08
N TYR A 327 -63.73 -17.47 27.92
CA TYR A 327 -62.82 -18.57 28.23
C TYR A 327 -63.52 -19.68 29.01
N LEU A 328 -64.32 -19.35 30.03
CA LEU A 328 -65.08 -20.32 30.81
C LEU A 328 -66.09 -21.08 29.93
N ASN A 329 -66.85 -20.38 29.09
CA ASN A 329 -67.77 -21.03 28.15
C ASN A 329 -67.03 -21.96 27.20
N LYS A 330 -65.91 -21.50 26.61
CA LYS A 330 -65.12 -22.32 25.70
C LYS A 330 -64.60 -23.58 26.37
N LEU A 331 -64.07 -23.46 27.58
CA LEU A 331 -63.59 -24.60 28.37
C LEU A 331 -64.73 -25.60 28.64
N ARG A 332 -65.88 -25.13 29.13
CA ARG A 332 -67.06 -25.98 29.40
C ARG A 332 -67.58 -26.68 28.15
N LEU A 333 -67.69 -25.97 27.03
CA LEU A 333 -68.15 -26.52 25.75
C LEU A 333 -67.15 -27.52 25.15
N THR A 334 -65.85 -27.26 25.29
CA THR A 334 -64.79 -28.19 24.87
C THR A 334 -64.86 -29.49 25.66
N GLU A 335 -65.01 -29.39 26.97
CA GLU A 335 -65.16 -30.58 27.80
C GLU A 335 -66.48 -31.32 27.52
N ALA A 336 -67.57 -30.59 27.29
CA ALA A 336 -68.84 -31.20 26.89
C ALA A 336 -68.72 -31.95 25.56
N ALA A 337 -68.01 -31.38 24.58
CA ALA A 337 -67.74 -32.05 23.31
C ALA A 337 -66.93 -33.34 23.51
N ARG A 338 -65.91 -33.31 24.37
CA ARG A 338 -65.13 -34.49 24.76
C ARG A 338 -66.01 -35.57 25.40
N LEU A 339 -66.81 -35.21 26.40
CA LEU A 339 -67.72 -36.13 27.08
C LEU A 339 -68.78 -36.73 26.14
N LEU A 340 -69.30 -35.93 25.20
CA LEU A 340 -70.26 -36.39 24.18
C LEU A 340 -69.63 -37.33 23.16
N ALA A 341 -68.33 -37.21 22.88
CA ALA A 341 -67.59 -38.11 22.00
C ALA A 341 -67.23 -39.43 22.68
N GLU A 342 -66.82 -39.38 23.96
CA GLU A 342 -66.37 -40.56 24.71
C GLU A 342 -67.52 -41.41 25.27
N ASN A 343 -68.65 -40.79 25.65
CA ASN A 343 -69.77 -41.49 26.26
C ASN A 343 -71.04 -41.37 25.42
N SER A 344 -71.27 -42.38 24.57
CA SER A 344 -72.44 -42.45 23.69
C SER A 344 -73.78 -42.59 24.42
N ALA A 345 -73.76 -43.08 25.68
CA ALA A 345 -74.94 -43.36 26.49
C ALA A 345 -75.39 -42.18 27.39
N ALA A 346 -74.51 -41.22 27.71
CA ALA A 346 -74.87 -40.10 28.59
C ALA A 346 -75.98 -39.22 28.00
N ALA A 347 -76.93 -38.75 28.81
CA ALA A 347 -77.94 -37.81 28.33
C ALA A 347 -77.30 -36.43 28.07
N VAL A 348 -77.74 -35.71 27.03
CA VAL A 348 -77.21 -34.34 26.74
C VAL A 348 -77.40 -33.40 27.94
N ALA A 349 -78.52 -33.55 28.66
CA ALA A 349 -78.78 -32.80 29.88
C ALA A 349 -77.76 -33.11 30.99
N GLU A 350 -77.42 -34.39 31.19
CA GLU A 350 -76.42 -34.80 32.19
C GLU A 350 -75.04 -34.22 31.88
N VAL A 351 -74.63 -34.23 30.60
CA VAL A 351 -73.36 -33.62 30.18
C VAL A 351 -73.36 -32.11 30.41
N ALA A 352 -74.47 -31.43 30.12
CA ALA A 352 -74.59 -29.99 30.36
C ALA A 352 -74.42 -29.66 31.85
N TYR A 353 -75.07 -30.42 32.73
CA TYR A 353 -74.94 -30.25 34.17
C TYR A 353 -73.53 -30.61 34.67
N SER A 354 -72.91 -31.67 34.15
CA SER A 354 -71.59 -32.12 34.60
C SER A 354 -70.46 -31.14 34.28
N VAL A 355 -70.60 -30.32 33.24
CA VAL A 355 -69.62 -29.28 32.89
C VAL A 355 -69.96 -27.91 33.49
N GLY A 356 -71.01 -27.80 34.31
CA GLY A 356 -71.33 -26.57 35.05
C GLY A 356 -72.32 -25.63 34.38
N TYR A 357 -73.20 -26.11 33.50
CA TYR A 357 -74.38 -25.35 33.07
C TYR A 357 -75.59 -25.70 33.92
N SER A 358 -76.24 -24.71 34.53
CA SER A 358 -77.51 -24.88 35.25
C SER A 358 -78.73 -24.89 34.33
N ASN A 359 -78.58 -24.50 33.06
CA ASN A 359 -79.65 -24.39 32.08
C ASN A 359 -79.27 -25.10 30.76
N VAL A 360 -79.94 -26.22 30.49
CA VAL A 360 -79.70 -27.07 29.30
C VAL A 360 -80.06 -26.33 27.99
N SER A 361 -81.09 -25.48 27.99
CA SER A 361 -81.47 -24.69 26.81
C SER A 361 -80.39 -23.66 26.45
N TYR A 362 -79.78 -23.03 27.46
CA TYR A 362 -78.67 -22.10 27.27
C TYR A 362 -77.41 -22.83 26.76
N PHE A 363 -77.09 -23.99 27.34
CA PHE A 363 -76.01 -24.86 26.85
C PHE A 363 -76.20 -25.25 25.39
N ASN A 364 -77.40 -25.73 25.01
CA ASN A 364 -77.68 -26.16 23.64
C ASN A 364 -77.49 -25.03 22.62
N LYS A 365 -77.88 -23.80 23.00
CA LYS A 365 -77.67 -22.61 22.17
C LYS A 365 -76.18 -22.33 21.97
N LEU A 366 -75.42 -22.21 23.06
CA LEU A 366 -73.99 -21.92 23.01
C LEU A 366 -73.19 -23.03 22.31
N PHE A 367 -73.53 -24.30 22.53
CA PHE A 367 -72.87 -25.42 21.87
C PHE A 367 -73.08 -25.39 20.35
N LYS A 368 -74.31 -25.06 19.91
CA LYS A 368 -74.61 -24.91 18.48
C LYS A 368 -73.91 -23.71 17.87
N GLU A 369 -73.76 -22.62 18.61
CA GLU A 369 -73.00 -21.43 18.17
C GLU A 369 -71.50 -21.75 18.01
N GLU A 370 -70.89 -22.49 18.94
CA GLU A 370 -69.46 -22.83 18.89
C GLU A 370 -69.13 -23.91 17.84
N TYR A 371 -69.94 -24.99 17.76
CA TYR A 371 -69.64 -26.16 16.92
C TYR A 371 -70.51 -26.27 15.65
N GLY A 372 -71.41 -25.33 15.40
CA GLY A 372 -72.29 -25.29 14.22
C GLY A 372 -73.39 -26.35 14.19
N CYS A 373 -73.45 -27.28 15.16
CA CYS A 373 -74.44 -28.35 15.22
C CYS A 373 -74.95 -28.58 16.65
N THR A 374 -76.10 -29.26 16.79
CA THR A 374 -76.64 -29.55 18.13
C THR A 374 -75.78 -30.59 18.86
N PRO A 375 -75.71 -30.60 20.20
CA PRO A 375 -74.99 -31.62 20.96
C PRO A 375 -75.36 -33.07 20.58
N LYS A 376 -76.65 -33.31 20.26
CA LYS A 376 -77.15 -34.60 19.79
C LYS A 376 -76.60 -34.96 18.41
N SER A 377 -76.53 -33.99 17.50
CA SER A 377 -75.91 -34.16 16.17
C SER A 377 -74.40 -34.39 16.29
N PHE A 378 -73.72 -33.63 17.15
CA PHE A 378 -72.28 -33.75 17.40
C PHE A 378 -71.90 -35.17 17.84
N ARG A 379 -72.68 -35.78 18.74
CA ARG A 379 -72.51 -37.18 19.16
C ARG A 379 -72.62 -38.19 18.01
N CYS A 380 -73.60 -38.00 17.12
CA CYS A 380 -73.81 -38.87 15.97
C CYS A 380 -72.62 -38.80 15.00
N LEU A 381 -72.06 -37.60 14.81
CA LEU A 381 -70.88 -37.38 13.96
C LEU A 381 -69.61 -37.97 14.59
N ALA A 382 -69.40 -37.77 15.89
CA ALA A 382 -68.22 -38.30 16.60
C ALA A 382 -68.17 -39.84 16.62
N SER A 383 -69.33 -40.50 16.72
CA SER A 383 -69.43 -41.97 16.70
C SER A 383 -69.16 -42.62 15.33
N GLN A 384 -69.13 -41.84 14.24
CA GLN A 384 -68.79 -42.32 12.90
C GLN A 384 -67.29 -42.14 12.54
N GLN A 385 -66.48 -41.57 13.43
CA GLN A 385 -65.08 -41.19 13.16
C GLN A 385 -64.04 -41.74 14.16
N ALA A 386 -64.34 -42.83 14.87
CA ALA A 386 -63.35 -43.51 15.73
C ALA A 386 -62.67 -44.71 15.03
N PRO A 387 -61.33 -44.69 14.90
CA PRO A 387 -60.54 -45.91 15.08
C PRO A 387 -59.49 -45.76 16.20
N ALA A 388 -59.43 -46.81 17.02
CA ALA A 388 -58.31 -47.32 17.82
C ALA A 388 -57.58 -46.38 18.81
N ALA A 389 -57.81 -46.65 20.09
CA ALA A 389 -57.00 -46.21 21.22
C ALA A 389 -55.62 -46.91 21.28
N SER A 390 -54.58 -46.16 21.68
CA SER A 390 -53.47 -46.62 22.53
C SER A 390 -52.59 -45.45 22.99
N PRO A 391 -51.85 -45.57 24.11
CA PRO A 391 -51.92 -44.61 25.20
C PRO A 391 -50.57 -44.01 25.61
N ALA A 392 -50.66 -43.08 26.57
CA ALA A 392 -49.70 -42.82 27.64
C ALA A 392 -48.28 -42.33 27.30
N THR A 393 -48.08 -41.06 27.66
CA THR A 393 -46.88 -40.51 28.29
C THR A 393 -46.41 -41.34 29.49
N ALA A 394 -45.12 -41.70 29.57
CA ALA A 394 -44.29 -41.71 30.78
C ALA A 394 -42.89 -42.29 30.49
N ASP A 395 -41.92 -41.89 31.32
CA ASP A 395 -40.57 -42.44 31.49
C ASP A 395 -39.50 -42.04 30.43
N VAL A 396 -38.26 -41.70 30.77
CA VAL A 396 -37.54 -41.67 32.05
C VAL A 396 -36.23 -40.88 31.87
N LEU A 397 -35.75 -40.36 33.00
CA LEU A 397 -34.38 -39.89 33.24
C LEU A 397 -33.30 -40.84 32.70
N SER A 398 -32.09 -40.33 32.51
CA SER A 398 -30.81 -41.07 32.46
C SER A 398 -30.50 -41.96 31.25
N SER A 399 -29.53 -41.52 30.44
CA SER A 399 -28.32 -42.34 30.24
C SER A 399 -27.10 -41.42 30.04
N GLN A 400 -26.10 -41.64 30.89
CA GLN A 400 -24.71 -41.33 30.63
C GLN A 400 -24.10 -42.49 29.82
N ALA A 401 -23.04 -42.18 29.07
CA ALA A 401 -21.89 -43.01 28.75
C ALA A 401 -22.06 -44.21 27.78
N ALA A 402 -21.43 -44.11 26.61
CA ALA A 402 -20.38 -45.02 26.11
C ALA A 402 -19.90 -44.57 24.71
N GLU A 403 -18.76 -45.10 24.27
CA GLU A 403 -18.02 -44.90 23.01
C GLU A 403 -16.97 -43.77 23.09
N THR A 404 -15.78 -43.97 23.67
CA THR A 404 -14.65 -44.85 23.25
C THR A 404 -14.42 -44.91 21.74
N GLY A 405 -13.46 -44.09 21.31
CA GLY A 405 -12.59 -44.25 20.15
C GLY A 405 -11.25 -43.61 20.48
#